data_AF-W9H7S0-F1
#
_entry.id   AF-W9H7S0-F1
#
_cell.length_a   1.000
_cell.length_b   1.000
_cell.length_c   1.000
_cell.angle_alpha   90.00
_cell.angle_beta   90.00
_cell.angle_gamma   90.00
#
_symmetry.space_group_name_H-M   'P 1'
#
loop_
_entity.id
_entity.type
_entity.pdbx_description
1 polymer ?
#
loop_
_entity_poly.entity_id
_entity_poly.type
_entity_poly.pdbx_seq_one_letter_code
_entity_poly.pdbx_strand_id
1 'polypeptide(L)'
;MSITALRQMADTRPRHEPTRQVIAKLLAALEQPAGQDRGLTDAAYEVWYLGDDAACLRLLEALVECPLTPPERQKLDIMLAARHWIDGQIAKMHQPLQKNVPFLSSEPRELEAAFLRSLGRHLVQLINGIRPDRYQGPPGAPRRRIDFIGDSHVLAPANLVQKLGSDLWQVRAHYVPGVKLWHVVREPALRYRIGMENTVAACAGPSGFAVFSVGEIDCRPDAGFYNAVRRGEYGVAAIPAMVDLYLERLEAWRAGGISQIGIWGIPAPREDFLEAVGADKALVRDIVATVNDTLRRGAATRGFVFFDLYALTQRDGFASGGYHIDHAHVGSNVLGALGENRLILGL
;
A
#
# COMPACT_ATOMS: atom_id res chain seq x y z
N MET A 1 -18.79 -9.09 -18.55
CA MET A 1 -18.02 -10.37 -18.63
C MET A 1 -18.45 -11.34 -17.53
N SER A 2 -19.17 -12.41 -17.88
CA SER A 2 -19.81 -13.32 -16.92
C SER A 2 -18.84 -14.31 -16.23
N ILE A 3 -19.36 -15.14 -15.32
CA ILE A 3 -18.73 -16.37 -14.78
C ILE A 3 -17.97 -17.17 -15.86
N THR A 4 -18.46 -17.16 -17.10
CA THR A 4 -17.80 -17.75 -18.27
C THR A 4 -16.37 -17.24 -18.48
N ALA A 5 -16.12 -15.94 -18.32
CA ALA A 5 -14.79 -15.36 -18.47
C ALA A 5 -13.82 -15.85 -17.40
N LEU A 6 -14.27 -15.95 -16.14
CA LEU A 6 -13.46 -16.52 -15.06
C LEU A 6 -13.11 -17.98 -15.34
N ARG A 7 -14.08 -18.78 -15.84
CA ARG A 7 -13.83 -20.17 -16.25
C ARG A 7 -12.80 -20.26 -17.37
N GLN A 8 -12.93 -19.44 -18.42
CA GLN A 8 -11.95 -19.38 -19.51
C GLN A 8 -10.55 -19.02 -19.00
N MET A 9 -10.43 -18.04 -18.09
CA MET A 9 -9.15 -17.67 -17.48
C MET A 9 -8.54 -18.80 -16.65
N ALA A 10 -9.36 -19.61 -15.96
CA ALA A 10 -8.88 -20.78 -15.23
C ALA A 10 -8.41 -21.90 -16.17
N ASP A 11 -9.12 -22.13 -17.27
CA ASP A 11 -8.84 -23.20 -18.22
C ASP A 11 -7.52 -22.98 -18.97
N THR A 12 -7.14 -21.73 -19.21
CA THR A 12 -5.85 -21.39 -19.84
C THR A 12 -4.64 -21.48 -18.91
N ARG A 13 -4.82 -21.75 -17.61
CA ARG A 13 -3.74 -21.74 -16.61
C ARG A 13 -3.44 -23.13 -16.06
N PRO A 14 -2.18 -23.49 -15.76
CA PRO A 14 -1.85 -24.78 -15.13
C PRO A 14 -2.54 -24.97 -13.77
N ARG A 15 -2.91 -26.21 -13.42
CA ARG A 15 -3.61 -26.55 -12.16
C ARG A 15 -2.87 -26.12 -10.90
N HIS A 16 -1.54 -26.12 -10.94
CA HIS A 16 -0.69 -25.76 -9.80
C HIS A 16 -0.42 -24.25 -9.71
N GLU A 17 -0.88 -23.46 -10.68
CA GLU A 17 -0.62 -22.02 -10.68
C GLU A 17 -1.49 -21.31 -9.61
N PRO A 18 -0.89 -20.46 -8.75
CA PRO A 18 -1.64 -19.73 -7.72
C PRO A 18 -2.85 -18.96 -8.25
N THR A 19 -2.72 -18.34 -9.43
CA THR A 19 -3.83 -17.62 -10.08
C THR A 19 -5.03 -18.51 -10.33
N ARG A 20 -4.82 -19.76 -10.76
CA ARG A 20 -5.91 -20.71 -11.01
C ARG A 20 -6.61 -21.12 -9.71
N GLN A 21 -5.87 -21.24 -8.61
CA GLN A 21 -6.45 -21.55 -7.30
C GLN A 21 -7.34 -20.40 -6.81
N VAL A 22 -6.89 -19.15 -6.97
CA VAL A 22 -7.70 -17.96 -6.65
C VAL A 22 -8.96 -17.92 -7.51
N ILE A 23 -8.85 -18.16 -8.82
CA ILE A 23 -10.03 -18.22 -9.70
C ILE A 23 -11.00 -19.34 -9.28
N ALA A 24 -10.50 -20.51 -8.89
CA ALA A 24 -11.34 -21.60 -8.40
C ALA A 24 -12.11 -21.22 -7.12
N LYS A 25 -11.46 -20.53 -6.17
CA LYS A 25 -12.13 -20.00 -4.97
C LYS A 25 -13.22 -18.98 -5.32
N LEU A 26 -12.92 -18.06 -6.25
CA LEU A 26 -13.89 -17.08 -6.73
C LEU A 26 -15.10 -17.74 -7.38
N LEU A 27 -14.88 -18.74 -8.24
CA LEU A 27 -15.95 -19.50 -8.89
C LEU A 27 -16.80 -20.25 -7.85
N ALA A 28 -16.17 -20.91 -6.88
CA ALA A 28 -16.88 -21.61 -5.81
C ALA A 28 -17.72 -20.65 -4.94
N ALA A 29 -17.21 -19.46 -4.64
CA ALA A 29 -17.97 -18.42 -3.94
C ALA A 29 -19.17 -17.94 -4.78
N LEU A 30 -18.98 -17.73 -6.09
CA LEU A 30 -20.05 -17.28 -6.99
C LEU A 30 -21.16 -18.34 -7.21
N GLU A 31 -20.86 -19.62 -7.03
CA GLU A 31 -21.82 -20.72 -7.11
C GLU A 31 -22.74 -20.82 -5.87
N GLN A 32 -22.36 -20.19 -4.75
CA GLN A 32 -23.22 -20.12 -3.56
C GLN A 32 -24.39 -19.15 -3.77
N PRO A 33 -25.56 -19.40 -3.15
CA PRO A 33 -26.74 -18.54 -3.28
C PRO A 33 -26.48 -17.09 -2.86
N ALA A 34 -26.97 -16.13 -3.65
CA ALA A 34 -26.91 -14.71 -3.29
C ALA A 34 -27.70 -14.45 -2.00
N GLY A 35 -27.12 -13.70 -1.06
CA GLY A 35 -27.74 -13.33 0.21
C GLY A 35 -27.16 -14.03 1.45
N GLN A 36 -26.22 -14.96 1.27
CA GLN A 36 -25.31 -15.43 2.32
C GLN A 36 -23.96 -14.72 2.18
N ASP A 37 -23.17 -14.70 3.25
CA ASP A 37 -21.76 -14.32 3.12
C ASP A 37 -21.02 -15.46 2.38
N ARG A 38 -20.72 -15.22 1.09
CA ARG A 38 -20.09 -16.21 0.22
C ARG A 38 -18.56 -16.22 0.33
N GLY A 39 -17.98 -15.36 1.17
CA GLY A 39 -16.52 -15.15 1.24
C GLY A 39 -15.93 -14.60 -0.06
N LEU A 40 -16.75 -14.02 -0.94
CA LEU A 40 -16.33 -13.56 -2.27
C LEU A 40 -15.29 -12.44 -2.19
N THR A 41 -15.47 -11.51 -1.24
CA THR A 41 -14.54 -10.39 -1.08
C THR A 41 -13.19 -10.87 -0.56
N ASP A 42 -13.17 -11.79 0.42
CA ASP A 42 -11.93 -12.43 0.89
C ASP A 42 -11.19 -13.16 -0.23
N ALA A 43 -11.92 -13.91 -1.07
CA ALA A 43 -11.34 -14.56 -2.24
C ALA A 43 -10.81 -13.54 -3.28
N ALA A 44 -11.52 -12.42 -3.49
CA ALA A 44 -11.06 -11.35 -4.36
C ALA A 44 -9.83 -10.64 -3.79
N TYR A 45 -9.68 -10.57 -2.46
CA TYR A 45 -8.49 -10.02 -1.83
C TYR A 45 -7.23 -10.82 -2.16
N GLU A 46 -7.36 -12.15 -2.29
CA GLU A 46 -6.23 -13.01 -2.66
C GLU A 46 -5.60 -12.63 -4.00
N VAL A 47 -6.38 -12.00 -4.89
CA VAL A 47 -5.91 -11.53 -6.21
C VAL A 47 -4.76 -10.53 -6.08
N TRP A 48 -4.75 -9.68 -5.04
CA TRP A 48 -3.68 -8.71 -4.81
C TRP A 48 -2.33 -9.34 -4.46
N TYR A 49 -2.33 -10.56 -3.91
CA TYR A 49 -1.11 -11.24 -3.49
C TYR A 49 -0.48 -12.10 -4.59
N LEU A 50 -1.09 -12.14 -5.79
CA LEU A 50 -0.55 -12.88 -6.93
C LEU A 50 0.72 -12.23 -7.52
N GLY A 51 0.93 -10.93 -7.31
CA GLY A 51 2.04 -10.15 -7.89
C GLY A 51 2.02 -9.99 -9.42
N ASP A 52 0.93 -10.39 -10.08
CA ASP A 52 0.65 -10.11 -11.48
C ASP A 52 -0.42 -9.02 -11.57
N ASP A 53 0.01 -7.76 -11.67
CA ASP A 53 -0.85 -6.58 -11.76
C ASP A 53 -1.87 -6.69 -12.89
N ALA A 54 -1.46 -7.20 -14.05
CA ALA A 54 -2.31 -7.29 -15.23
C ALA A 54 -3.37 -8.38 -15.06
N ALA A 55 -3.02 -9.52 -14.46
CA ALA A 55 -4.01 -10.53 -14.10
C ALA A 55 -4.95 -10.02 -13.01
N CYS A 56 -4.45 -9.26 -12.03
CA CYS A 56 -5.26 -8.66 -10.99
C CYS A 56 -6.35 -7.75 -11.57
N LEU A 57 -5.99 -6.83 -12.47
CA LEU A 57 -6.96 -5.98 -13.16
C LEU A 57 -8.00 -6.80 -13.93
N ARG A 58 -7.56 -7.74 -14.78
CA ARG A 58 -8.49 -8.57 -15.57
C ARG A 58 -9.46 -9.37 -14.70
N LEU A 59 -8.98 -9.89 -13.57
CA LEU A 59 -9.81 -10.64 -12.63
C LEU A 59 -10.85 -9.75 -11.96
N LEU A 60 -10.46 -8.56 -11.48
CA LEU A 60 -11.40 -7.61 -10.87
C LEU A 60 -12.43 -7.11 -11.89
N GLU A 61 -12.02 -6.79 -13.12
CA GLU A 61 -12.93 -6.42 -14.22
C GLU A 61 -13.92 -7.56 -14.56
N ALA A 62 -13.48 -8.82 -14.56
CA ALA A 62 -14.38 -9.96 -14.75
C ALA A 62 -15.32 -10.18 -13.55
N LEU A 63 -14.86 -9.93 -12.32
CA LEU A 63 -15.64 -10.13 -11.10
C LEU A 63 -16.79 -9.13 -10.96
N VAL A 64 -16.57 -7.84 -11.24
CA VAL A 64 -17.63 -6.82 -11.14
C VAL A 64 -18.79 -7.05 -12.13
N GLU A 65 -18.56 -7.88 -13.13
CA GLU A 65 -19.52 -8.26 -14.15
C GLU A 65 -20.31 -9.54 -13.82
N CYS A 66 -20.01 -10.19 -12.69
CA CYS A 66 -20.72 -11.35 -12.19
C CYS A 66 -22.03 -10.97 -11.45
N PRO A 67 -22.93 -11.95 -11.18
CA PRO A 67 -24.10 -11.73 -10.33
C PRO A 67 -23.66 -11.51 -8.87
N LEU A 68 -23.56 -10.24 -8.48
CA LEU A 68 -23.15 -9.79 -7.16
C LEU A 68 -24.34 -9.22 -6.38
N THR A 69 -24.39 -9.48 -5.08
CA THR A 69 -25.23 -8.70 -4.17
C THR A 69 -24.75 -7.25 -4.12
N PRO A 70 -25.61 -6.28 -3.72
CA PRO A 70 -25.18 -4.89 -3.60
C PRO A 70 -23.94 -4.70 -2.71
N PRO A 71 -23.83 -5.30 -1.50
CA PRO A 71 -22.63 -5.16 -0.67
C PRO A 71 -21.35 -5.70 -1.32
N GLU A 72 -21.41 -6.88 -1.96
CA GLU A 72 -20.26 -7.45 -2.69
C GLU A 72 -19.82 -6.55 -3.84
N ARG A 73 -20.78 -6.01 -4.60
CA ARG A 73 -20.51 -5.07 -5.69
C ARG A 73 -19.81 -3.82 -5.19
N GLN A 74 -20.28 -3.24 -4.09
CA GLN A 74 -19.66 -2.05 -3.50
C GLN A 74 -18.20 -2.33 -3.12
N LYS A 75 -17.94 -3.45 -2.43
CA LYS A 75 -16.60 -3.86 -2.01
C LYS A 75 -15.66 -4.05 -3.22
N LEU A 76 -16.11 -4.78 -4.24
CA LEU A 76 -15.34 -5.03 -5.46
C LEU A 76 -15.11 -3.78 -6.32
N ASP A 77 -16.08 -2.88 -6.40
CA ASP A 77 -15.94 -1.60 -7.10
C ASP A 77 -14.80 -0.75 -6.49
N ILE A 78 -14.63 -0.76 -5.17
CA ILE A 78 -13.53 -0.04 -4.52
C ILE A 78 -12.17 -0.70 -4.83
N MET A 79 -12.11 -2.03 -4.84
CA MET A 79 -10.88 -2.74 -5.22
C MET A 79 -10.51 -2.45 -6.68
N LEU A 80 -11.49 -2.47 -7.58
CA LEU A 80 -11.28 -2.11 -8.98
C LEU A 80 -10.85 -0.65 -9.15
N ALA A 81 -11.43 0.28 -8.38
CA ALA A 81 -11.01 1.67 -8.33
C ALA A 81 -9.52 1.81 -7.96
N ALA A 82 -9.09 1.11 -6.91
CA ALA A 82 -7.69 1.10 -6.48
C ALA A 82 -6.76 0.56 -7.59
N ARG A 83 -7.18 -0.49 -8.30
CA ARG A 83 -6.39 -1.06 -9.39
C ARG A 83 -6.29 -0.10 -10.58
N HIS A 84 -7.39 0.52 -10.99
CA HIS A 84 -7.38 1.56 -12.01
C HIS A 84 -6.49 2.75 -11.63
N TRP A 85 -6.46 3.15 -10.36
CA TRP A 85 -5.52 4.16 -9.88
C TRP A 85 -4.07 3.74 -10.08
N ILE A 86 -3.70 2.54 -9.61
CA ILE A 86 -2.33 2.02 -9.69
C ILE A 86 -1.88 1.88 -11.15
N ASP A 87 -2.78 1.49 -12.06
CA ASP A 87 -2.48 1.35 -13.49
C ASP A 87 -2.53 2.66 -14.29
N GLY A 88 -2.71 3.80 -13.62
CA GLY A 88 -2.78 5.11 -14.28
C GLY A 88 -4.07 5.34 -15.08
N GLN A 89 -5.06 4.45 -14.94
CA GLN A 89 -6.38 4.54 -15.58
C GLN A 89 -7.33 5.44 -14.76
N ILE A 90 -6.86 6.64 -14.42
CA ILE A 90 -7.51 7.56 -13.46
C ILE A 90 -8.96 7.87 -13.88
N ALA A 91 -9.23 8.04 -15.17
CA ALA A 91 -10.59 8.29 -15.68
C ALA A 91 -11.54 7.12 -15.39
N LYS A 92 -11.08 5.86 -15.47
CA LYS A 92 -11.90 4.67 -15.23
C LYS A 92 -12.21 4.45 -13.75
N MET A 93 -11.30 4.88 -12.86
CA MET A 93 -11.51 4.79 -11.40
C MET A 93 -12.69 5.66 -10.93
N HIS A 94 -12.97 6.78 -11.60
CA HIS A 94 -13.97 7.75 -11.14
C HIS A 94 -15.38 7.15 -11.05
N GLN A 95 -15.77 6.35 -12.03
CA GLN A 95 -17.12 5.78 -12.08
C GLN A 95 -17.41 4.81 -10.91
N PRO A 96 -16.55 3.82 -10.59
CA PRO A 96 -16.72 2.99 -9.39
C PRO A 96 -16.85 3.82 -8.10
N LEU A 97 -16.01 4.84 -7.90
CA LEU A 97 -16.08 5.66 -6.68
C LEU A 97 -17.36 6.49 -6.59
N GLN A 98 -17.80 7.10 -7.70
CA GLN A 98 -19.04 7.87 -7.76
C GLN A 98 -20.27 7.03 -7.42
N LYS A 99 -20.36 5.80 -7.95
CA LYS A 99 -21.46 4.87 -7.64
C LYS A 99 -21.51 4.51 -6.14
N ASN A 100 -20.36 4.58 -5.48
CA ASN A 100 -20.17 4.13 -4.10
C ASN A 100 -20.17 5.25 -3.07
N VAL A 101 -20.53 6.49 -3.44
CA VAL A 101 -20.64 7.61 -2.48
C VAL A 101 -21.47 7.25 -1.23
N PRO A 102 -22.67 6.64 -1.32
CA PRO A 102 -23.42 6.26 -0.13
C PRO A 102 -22.67 5.28 0.79
N PHE A 103 -21.96 4.31 0.20
CA PHE A 103 -21.12 3.37 0.96
C PHE A 103 -19.98 4.11 1.65
N LEU A 104 -19.28 4.99 0.93
CA LEU A 104 -18.14 5.76 1.42
C LEU A 104 -18.53 6.77 2.52
N SER A 105 -19.74 7.31 2.48
CA SER A 105 -20.25 8.29 3.44
C SER A 105 -20.91 7.68 4.69
N SER A 106 -21.18 6.37 4.71
CA SER A 106 -21.83 5.71 5.86
C SER A 106 -20.86 5.46 7.04
N GLU A 107 -21.38 4.95 8.17
CA GLU A 107 -20.62 4.38 9.30
C GLU A 107 -20.49 2.85 9.15
N PRO A 108 -19.30 2.23 9.37
CA PRO A 108 -19.10 0.83 9.05
C PRO A 108 -19.69 -0.04 10.16
N ARG A 109 -20.39 -1.12 9.77
CA ARG A 109 -20.91 -2.12 10.71
C ARG A 109 -19.96 -3.31 10.90
N GLU A 110 -19.03 -3.50 9.96
CA GLU A 110 -18.09 -4.62 9.89
C GLU A 110 -16.66 -4.11 9.63
N LEU A 111 -15.66 -4.80 10.17
CA LEU A 111 -14.25 -4.39 10.10
C LEU A 111 -13.69 -4.43 8.67
N GLU A 112 -14.07 -5.43 7.88
CA GLU A 112 -13.69 -5.52 6.46
C GLU A 112 -14.27 -4.33 5.65
N ALA A 113 -15.54 -4.00 5.90
CA ALA A 113 -16.18 -2.83 5.29
C ALA A 113 -15.50 -1.53 5.72
N ALA A 114 -14.95 -1.46 6.94
CA ALA A 114 -14.19 -0.30 7.41
C ALA A 114 -12.88 -0.12 6.63
N PHE A 115 -12.14 -1.20 6.35
CA PHE A 115 -10.91 -1.13 5.57
C PHE A 115 -11.18 -0.67 4.13
N LEU A 116 -12.10 -1.31 3.40
CA LEU A 116 -12.40 -0.94 2.01
C LEU A 116 -12.91 0.49 1.91
N ARG A 117 -13.68 0.94 2.90
CA ARG A 117 -14.11 2.33 2.97
C ARG A 117 -12.97 3.29 3.18
N SER A 118 -12.03 2.96 4.07
CA SER A 118 -10.81 3.75 4.28
C SER A 118 -10.03 3.87 2.97
N LEU A 119 -9.84 2.76 2.24
CA LEU A 119 -9.22 2.75 0.92
C LEU A 119 -9.97 3.63 -0.10
N GLY A 120 -11.29 3.50 -0.20
CA GLY A 120 -12.10 4.30 -1.11
C GLY A 120 -12.07 5.80 -0.78
N ARG A 121 -12.11 6.16 0.51
CA ARG A 121 -11.95 7.55 0.97
C ARG A 121 -10.57 8.10 0.64
N HIS A 122 -9.52 7.31 0.84
CA HIS A 122 -8.15 7.67 0.46
C HIS A 122 -8.08 7.96 -1.05
N LEU A 123 -8.62 7.09 -1.92
CA LEU A 123 -8.65 7.33 -3.36
C LEU A 123 -9.39 8.62 -3.75
N VAL A 124 -10.53 8.91 -3.10
CA VAL A 124 -11.25 10.18 -3.32
C VAL A 124 -10.37 11.38 -2.98
N GLN A 125 -9.64 11.34 -1.86
CA GLN A 125 -8.72 12.41 -1.49
C GLN A 125 -7.56 12.58 -2.50
N LEU A 126 -7.00 11.46 -3.00
CA LEU A 126 -5.95 11.51 -4.02
C LEU A 126 -6.44 12.12 -5.35
N ILE A 127 -7.66 11.78 -5.76
CA ILE A 127 -8.29 12.37 -6.95
C ILE A 127 -8.50 13.87 -6.77
N ASN A 128 -9.03 14.28 -5.62
CA ASN A 128 -9.30 15.69 -5.36
C ASN A 128 -8.00 16.52 -5.30
N GLY A 129 -6.89 15.90 -4.91
CA GLY A 129 -5.56 16.50 -4.89
C GLY A 129 -4.77 16.37 -6.19
N ILE A 130 -5.36 15.83 -7.27
CA ILE A 130 -4.61 15.53 -8.50
C ILE A 130 -4.08 16.79 -9.18
N ARG A 131 -2.84 16.69 -9.66
CA ARG A 131 -2.14 17.73 -10.42
C ARG A 131 -1.66 17.11 -11.73
N PRO A 132 -2.42 17.23 -12.85
CA PRO A 132 -2.15 16.49 -14.09
C PRO A 132 -0.72 16.64 -14.61
N ASP A 133 -0.11 17.81 -14.39
CA ASP A 133 1.29 18.12 -14.73
C ASP A 133 2.29 17.13 -14.10
N ARG A 134 1.98 16.61 -12.90
CA ARG A 134 2.82 15.65 -12.17
C ARG A 134 2.70 14.20 -12.67
N TYR A 135 1.76 13.89 -13.55
CA TYR A 135 1.55 12.53 -14.08
C TYR A 135 1.96 12.41 -15.55
N GLN A 136 2.02 13.54 -16.27
CA GLN A 136 2.35 13.55 -17.69
C GLN A 136 3.84 13.71 -17.94
N GLY A 137 4.55 14.51 -17.15
CA GLY A 137 5.95 14.87 -17.37
C GLY A 137 6.20 15.59 -18.72
N PRO A 138 7.44 16.02 -18.99
CA PRO A 138 7.80 16.56 -20.30
C PRO A 138 7.64 15.48 -21.40
N PRO A 139 6.98 15.79 -22.53
CA PRO A 139 6.87 14.86 -23.66
C PRO A 139 8.24 14.43 -24.18
N GLY A 140 8.42 13.13 -24.43
CA GLY A 140 9.65 12.57 -25.00
C GLY A 140 10.86 12.53 -24.06
N ALA A 141 10.77 13.06 -22.83
CA ALA A 141 11.87 12.97 -21.88
C ALA A 141 12.06 11.51 -21.40
N PRO A 142 13.29 10.98 -21.43
CA PRO A 142 13.57 9.64 -20.91
C PRO A 142 13.27 9.59 -19.41
N ARG A 143 12.66 8.49 -18.97
CA ARG A 143 12.26 8.28 -17.56
C ARG A 143 12.93 7.04 -17.02
N ARG A 144 13.55 7.19 -15.84
CA ARG A 144 13.94 6.04 -15.02
C ARG A 144 12.72 5.51 -14.29
N ARG A 145 12.74 4.22 -13.93
CA ARG A 145 11.64 3.58 -13.21
C ARG A 145 12.00 3.46 -11.73
N ILE A 146 11.04 3.77 -10.85
CA ILE A 146 11.11 3.49 -9.42
C ILE A 146 9.86 2.72 -9.00
N ASP A 147 10.06 1.58 -8.35
CA ASP A 147 8.99 0.67 -7.95
C ASP A 147 8.70 0.85 -6.45
N PHE A 148 7.53 1.38 -6.09
CA PHE A 148 7.09 1.52 -4.71
C PHE A 148 6.33 0.27 -4.28
N ILE A 149 6.76 -0.40 -3.22
CA ILE A 149 6.23 -1.69 -2.75
C ILE A 149 5.77 -1.56 -1.30
N GLY A 150 4.53 -1.93 -0.99
CA GLY A 150 4.06 -1.93 0.39
C GLY A 150 2.57 -1.70 0.58
N ASP A 151 2.21 -1.02 1.66
CA ASP A 151 0.82 -0.78 2.05
C ASP A 151 0.17 0.36 1.25
N SER A 152 -0.95 0.92 1.74
CA SER A 152 -1.72 1.94 1.02
C SER A 152 -0.93 3.23 0.75
N HIS A 153 0.19 3.49 1.43
CA HIS A 153 1.01 4.66 1.16
C HIS A 153 1.65 4.63 -0.24
N VAL A 154 1.78 3.46 -0.89
CA VAL A 154 2.26 3.40 -2.28
C VAL A 154 1.29 4.01 -3.28
N LEU A 155 0.02 4.21 -2.89
CA LEU A 155 -0.99 4.82 -3.75
C LEU A 155 -0.72 6.32 -3.95
N ALA A 156 -0.17 7.02 -2.95
CA ALA A 156 0.09 8.44 -3.05
C ALA A 156 1.08 8.81 -4.17
N PRO A 157 2.24 8.12 -4.32
CA PRO A 157 3.16 8.38 -5.42
C PRO A 157 2.83 7.62 -6.72
N ALA A 158 1.79 6.79 -6.75
CA ALA A 158 1.48 5.96 -7.92
C ALA A 158 1.36 6.81 -9.20
N ASN A 159 2.04 6.39 -10.26
CA ASN A 159 2.06 7.04 -11.58
C ASN A 159 2.63 8.46 -11.62
N LEU A 160 3.24 8.96 -10.54
CA LEU A 160 3.92 10.25 -10.57
C LEU A 160 5.14 10.21 -11.49
N VAL A 161 5.31 11.30 -12.22
CA VAL A 161 6.51 11.68 -12.94
C VAL A 161 7.20 12.78 -12.15
N GLN A 162 8.29 12.43 -11.47
CA GLN A 162 8.96 13.34 -10.55
C GLN A 162 10.43 13.46 -10.89
N LYS A 163 10.92 14.70 -10.95
CA LYS A 163 12.36 14.96 -11.00
C LYS A 163 12.95 14.75 -9.61
N LEU A 164 13.92 13.85 -9.50
CA LEU A 164 14.68 13.58 -8.28
C LEU A 164 16.16 13.67 -8.64
N GLY A 165 16.87 14.65 -8.07
CA GLY A 165 18.22 15.00 -8.53
C GLY A 165 18.23 15.50 -9.97
N SER A 166 19.10 14.94 -10.81
CA SER A 166 19.16 15.23 -12.26
C SER A 166 18.11 14.48 -13.07
N ASP A 167 17.60 13.37 -12.53
CA ASP A 167 16.85 12.37 -13.29
C ASP A 167 15.34 12.58 -13.17
N LEU A 168 14.65 12.21 -14.25
CA LEU A 168 13.19 12.13 -14.27
C LEU A 168 12.77 10.69 -13.99
N TRP A 169 11.95 10.50 -12.96
CA TRP A 169 11.50 9.19 -12.51
C TRP A 169 10.00 9.01 -12.77
N GLN A 170 9.61 7.83 -13.22
CA GLN A 170 8.23 7.35 -13.27
C GLN A 170 8.04 6.34 -12.13
N VAL A 171 7.11 6.64 -11.24
CA VAL A 171 6.72 5.74 -10.15
C VAL A 171 5.77 4.67 -10.67
N ARG A 172 6.06 3.41 -10.35
CA ARG A 172 5.12 2.30 -10.39
C ARG A 172 4.82 1.86 -8.97
N ALA A 173 3.55 1.72 -8.63
CA ALA A 173 3.15 1.25 -7.31
C ALA A 173 2.77 -0.23 -7.35
N HIS A 174 3.18 -0.96 -6.33
CA HIS A 174 2.86 -2.37 -6.10
C HIS A 174 2.27 -2.52 -4.71
N TYR A 175 0.96 -2.66 -4.67
CA TYR A 175 0.19 -2.60 -3.45
C TYR A 175 -0.01 -4.00 -2.85
N VAL A 176 0.42 -4.18 -1.59
CA VAL A 176 0.20 -5.36 -0.77
C VAL A 176 -0.71 -4.98 0.40
N PRO A 177 -2.03 -5.17 0.28
CA PRO A 177 -3.00 -4.67 1.25
C PRO A 177 -2.71 -5.15 2.68
N GLY A 178 -2.65 -4.21 3.63
CA GLY A 178 -2.50 -4.52 5.06
C GLY A 178 -1.16 -5.15 5.47
N VAL A 179 -0.14 -5.11 4.59
CA VAL A 179 1.21 -5.53 4.96
C VAL A 179 1.73 -4.67 6.11
N LYS A 180 2.44 -5.30 7.03
CA LYS A 180 3.03 -4.70 8.23
C LYS A 180 4.49 -5.12 8.29
N LEU A 181 5.30 -4.35 8.99
CA LEU A 181 6.71 -4.67 9.25
C LEU A 181 6.79 -6.03 9.96
N TRP A 182 5.89 -6.28 10.93
CA TRP A 182 5.72 -7.60 11.56
C TRP A 182 5.49 -8.75 10.56
N HIS A 183 4.68 -8.53 9.52
CA HIS A 183 4.39 -9.53 8.48
C HIS A 183 5.58 -9.78 7.54
N VAL A 184 6.65 -8.99 7.61
CA VAL A 184 7.83 -9.18 6.75
C VAL A 184 8.93 -9.95 7.50
N VAL A 185 8.99 -9.79 8.82
CA VAL A 185 10.11 -10.29 9.65
C VAL A 185 9.82 -11.59 10.38
N ARG A 186 8.58 -11.81 10.84
CA ARG A 186 8.17 -13.09 11.45
C ARG A 186 7.53 -13.98 10.40
N GLU A 187 7.39 -15.29 10.66
CA GLU A 187 6.63 -16.20 9.78
C GLU A 187 5.26 -15.59 9.49
N PRO A 188 5.04 -15.04 8.29
CA PRO A 188 3.85 -14.25 8.04
C PRO A 188 2.67 -15.20 7.88
N ALA A 189 1.45 -14.69 8.06
CA ALA A 189 0.32 -15.31 7.39
C ALA A 189 0.70 -15.46 5.90
N LEU A 190 0.57 -16.68 5.38
CA LEU A 190 1.15 -17.10 4.10
C LEU A 190 0.91 -16.09 2.95
N ARG A 191 -0.25 -15.42 2.96
CA ARG A 191 -0.63 -14.39 1.97
C ARG A 191 0.31 -13.17 1.93
N TYR A 192 0.72 -12.61 3.07
CA TYR A 192 1.57 -11.40 3.07
C TYR A 192 2.98 -11.73 2.61
N ARG A 193 3.49 -12.89 3.01
CA ARG A 193 4.77 -13.41 2.52
C ARG A 193 4.75 -13.54 1.00
N ILE A 194 3.77 -14.29 0.48
CA ILE A 194 3.62 -14.53 -0.96
C ILE A 194 3.46 -13.23 -1.72
N GLY A 195 2.60 -12.30 -1.25
CA GLY A 195 2.40 -11.02 -1.91
C GLY A 195 3.66 -10.18 -1.98
N MET A 196 4.42 -10.09 -0.88
CA MET A 196 5.70 -9.37 -0.87
C MET A 196 6.73 -10.05 -1.77
N GLU A 197 6.90 -11.37 -1.68
CA GLU A 197 7.85 -12.13 -2.50
C GLU A 197 7.55 -12.00 -3.99
N ASN A 198 6.29 -12.16 -4.40
CA ASN A 198 5.88 -12.01 -5.79
C ASN A 198 6.11 -10.58 -6.31
N THR A 199 5.79 -9.58 -5.48
CA THR A 199 5.98 -8.17 -5.83
C THR A 199 7.46 -7.82 -6.00
N VAL A 200 8.29 -8.26 -5.05
CA VAL A 200 9.75 -8.09 -5.11
C VAL A 200 10.32 -8.76 -6.35
N ALA A 201 9.89 -9.99 -6.65
CA ALA A 201 10.31 -10.71 -7.85
C ALA A 201 9.92 -9.97 -9.14
N ALA A 202 8.75 -9.35 -9.19
CA ALA A 202 8.30 -8.53 -10.32
C ALA A 202 9.13 -7.25 -10.54
N CYS A 203 9.86 -6.80 -9.51
CA CYS A 203 10.72 -5.61 -9.54
C CYS A 203 12.20 -5.92 -9.81
N ALA A 204 12.62 -7.19 -9.71
CA ALA A 204 14.00 -7.60 -9.86
C ALA A 204 14.55 -7.30 -11.27
N GLY A 205 15.82 -6.91 -11.35
CA GLY A 205 16.50 -6.60 -12.60
C GLY A 205 17.66 -5.62 -12.42
N PRO A 206 18.55 -5.50 -13.43
CA PRO A 206 19.84 -4.79 -13.33
C PRO A 206 19.73 -3.26 -13.18
N SER A 207 18.53 -2.70 -13.20
CA SER A 207 18.28 -1.27 -12.94
C SER A 207 17.09 -1.07 -12.00
N GLY A 208 16.74 -2.11 -11.23
CA GLY A 208 15.61 -2.08 -10.30
C GLY A 208 15.92 -1.19 -9.10
N PHE A 209 15.20 -0.08 -8.97
CA PHE A 209 15.14 0.72 -7.75
C PHE A 209 13.78 0.50 -7.09
N ALA A 210 13.76 -0.24 -5.99
CA ALA A 210 12.56 -0.53 -5.22
C ALA A 210 12.53 0.28 -3.92
N VAL A 211 11.44 1.00 -3.68
CA VAL A 211 11.20 1.75 -2.45
C VAL A 211 10.14 1.03 -1.62
N PHE A 212 10.49 0.64 -0.40
CA PHE A 212 9.58 -0.08 0.48
C PHE A 212 8.85 0.86 1.42
N SER A 213 7.51 0.80 1.39
CA SER A 213 6.60 1.55 2.24
C SER A 213 5.83 0.61 3.16
N VAL A 214 6.51 0.17 4.23
CA VAL A 214 5.98 -0.77 5.21
C VAL A 214 6.34 -0.28 6.61
N GLY A 215 5.38 -0.30 7.51
CA GLY A 215 5.61 -0.03 8.94
C GLY A 215 4.74 1.07 9.54
N GLU A 216 4.05 1.87 8.73
CA GLU A 216 3.14 2.90 9.25
C GLU A 216 2.02 2.26 10.07
N ILE A 217 1.41 1.18 9.58
CA ILE A 217 0.37 0.44 10.31
C ILE A 217 0.91 -0.13 11.64
N ASP A 218 2.19 -0.51 11.72
CA ASP A 218 2.82 -0.98 12.95
C ASP A 218 2.96 0.12 14.02
N CYS A 219 2.84 1.40 13.63
CA CYS A 219 2.96 2.54 14.54
C CYS A 219 1.63 3.15 14.98
N ARG A 220 0.49 2.71 14.42
CA ARG A 220 -0.82 3.28 14.73
C ARG A 220 -1.29 2.94 16.15
N PRO A 221 -2.09 3.80 16.80
CA PRO A 221 -2.59 3.57 18.16
C PRO A 221 -3.58 2.40 18.29
N ASP A 222 -4.21 1.98 17.19
CA ASP A 222 -5.12 0.84 17.15
C ASP A 222 -4.43 -0.46 16.69
N ALA A 223 -3.12 -0.43 16.45
CA ALA A 223 -2.37 -1.55 15.91
C ALA A 223 -0.94 -1.65 16.51
N GLY A 224 -0.20 -2.66 16.02
CA GLY A 224 1.26 -2.75 16.11
C GLY A 224 1.89 -2.55 17.49
N PHE A 225 2.97 -1.75 17.53
CA PHE A 225 3.83 -1.55 18.68
C PHE A 225 3.09 -0.87 19.84
N TYR A 226 2.22 0.10 19.57
CA TYR A 226 1.51 0.84 20.62
C TYR A 226 0.73 -0.10 21.54
N ASN A 227 -0.06 -0.99 20.93
CA ASN A 227 -0.87 -1.94 21.66
C ASN A 227 -0.05 -2.92 22.51
N ALA A 228 1.06 -3.39 21.98
CA ALA A 228 1.93 -4.32 22.70
C ALA A 228 2.69 -3.63 23.85
N VAL A 229 3.15 -2.40 23.66
CA VAL A 229 3.78 -1.59 24.71
C VAL A 229 2.79 -1.28 25.83
N ARG A 230 1.55 -0.89 25.48
CA ARG A 230 0.47 -0.65 26.45
C ARG A 230 0.11 -1.88 27.28
N ARG A 231 0.23 -3.08 26.71
CA ARG A 231 0.01 -4.35 27.42
C ARG A 231 1.24 -4.83 28.21
N GLY A 232 2.37 -4.13 28.12
CA GLY A 232 3.61 -4.50 28.81
C GLY A 232 4.31 -5.73 28.21
N GLU A 233 3.99 -6.11 26.97
CA GLU A 233 4.63 -7.25 26.29
C GLU A 233 6.10 -6.96 25.95
N TYR A 234 6.41 -5.70 25.65
CA TYR A 234 7.77 -5.18 25.48
C TYR A 234 7.77 -3.65 25.62
N GLY A 235 8.94 -3.05 25.90
CA GLY A 235 9.11 -1.59 25.90
C GLY A 235 9.45 -1.04 24.52
N VAL A 236 9.34 0.29 24.35
CA VAL A 236 9.75 1.02 23.13
C VAL A 236 11.19 0.68 22.71
N ALA A 237 12.07 0.41 23.69
CA ALA A 237 13.46 0.01 23.45
C ALA A 237 13.63 -1.33 22.70
N ALA A 238 12.59 -2.15 22.57
CA ALA A 238 12.62 -3.39 21.79
C ALA A 238 12.32 -3.19 20.29
N ILE A 239 11.75 -2.04 19.91
CA ILE A 239 11.38 -1.71 18.53
C ILE A 239 12.60 -1.77 17.58
N PRO A 240 13.78 -1.23 17.94
CA PRO A 240 14.93 -1.25 17.04
C PRO A 240 15.31 -2.66 16.55
N ALA A 241 15.26 -3.67 17.42
CA ALA A 241 15.58 -5.04 17.03
C ALA A 241 14.60 -5.62 16.00
N MET A 242 13.30 -5.28 16.11
CA MET A 242 12.30 -5.68 15.11
C MET A 242 12.49 -4.97 13.78
N VAL A 243 12.87 -3.69 13.81
CA VAL A 243 13.21 -2.91 12.61
C VAL A 243 14.49 -3.44 11.96
N ASP A 244 15.47 -3.87 12.73
CA ASP A 244 16.71 -4.47 12.20
C ASP A 244 16.45 -5.77 11.42
N LEU A 245 15.55 -6.63 11.91
CA LEU A 245 15.12 -7.83 11.16
C LEU A 245 14.47 -7.47 9.82
N TYR A 246 13.77 -6.35 9.75
CA TYR A 246 13.18 -5.87 8.50
C TYR A 246 14.25 -5.38 7.54
N LEU A 247 15.24 -4.64 8.04
CA LEU A 247 16.38 -4.20 7.24
C LEU A 247 17.20 -5.39 6.72
N GLU A 248 17.36 -6.47 7.49
CA GLU A 248 17.95 -7.73 7.05
C GLU A 248 17.12 -8.39 5.93
N ARG A 249 15.79 -8.35 6.02
CA ARG A 249 14.94 -8.85 4.93
C ARG A 249 15.12 -8.03 3.65
N LEU A 250 15.23 -6.70 3.75
CA LEU A 250 15.51 -5.86 2.59
C LEU A 250 16.86 -6.19 1.94
N GLU A 251 17.89 -6.46 2.76
CA GLU A 251 19.19 -6.94 2.27
C GLU A 251 19.08 -8.27 1.52
N ALA A 252 18.29 -9.22 2.04
CA ALA A 252 18.06 -10.49 1.36
C ALA A 252 17.38 -10.28 -0.02
N TRP A 253 16.41 -9.37 -0.12
CA TRP A 253 15.79 -9.02 -1.40
C TRP A 253 16.73 -8.28 -2.34
N ARG A 254 17.61 -7.41 -1.83
CA ARG A 254 18.68 -6.78 -2.61
C ARG A 254 19.62 -7.84 -3.21
N ALA A 255 20.10 -8.76 -2.39
CA ALA A 255 20.92 -9.90 -2.84
C ALA A 255 20.21 -10.80 -3.85
N GLY A 256 18.87 -10.85 -3.79
CA GLY A 256 18.00 -11.57 -4.73
C GLY A 256 17.77 -10.89 -6.08
N GLY A 257 18.33 -9.70 -6.34
CA GLY A 257 18.32 -9.08 -7.67
C GLY A 257 17.71 -7.67 -7.76
N ILE A 258 17.39 -7.02 -6.65
CA ILE A 258 17.07 -5.58 -6.64
C ILE A 258 18.39 -4.80 -6.58
N SER A 259 18.63 -3.91 -7.55
CA SER A 259 19.89 -3.15 -7.62
C SER A 259 20.01 -2.07 -6.54
N GLN A 260 18.91 -1.37 -6.25
CA GLN A 260 18.87 -0.29 -5.29
C GLN A 260 17.63 -0.40 -4.41
N ILE A 261 17.82 -0.25 -3.10
CA ILE A 261 16.75 -0.26 -2.10
C ILE A 261 16.54 1.16 -1.60
N GLY A 262 15.27 1.54 -1.53
CA GLY A 262 14.80 2.73 -0.83
C GLY A 262 13.85 2.36 0.29
N ILE A 263 13.79 3.18 1.33
CA ILE A 263 12.84 3.05 2.43
C ILE A 263 12.00 4.32 2.48
N TRP A 264 10.69 4.16 2.41
CA TRP A 264 9.72 5.21 2.65
C TRP A 264 9.51 5.33 4.16
N GLY A 265 9.99 6.43 4.75
CA GLY A 265 9.83 6.69 6.18
C GLY A 265 8.35 6.79 6.59
N ILE A 266 8.12 6.70 7.89
CA ILE A 266 6.76 6.76 8.45
C ILE A 266 6.42 8.24 8.72
N PRO A 267 5.31 8.77 8.20
CA PRO A 267 4.93 10.15 8.46
C PRO A 267 4.64 10.40 9.94
N ALA A 268 4.76 11.65 10.38
CA ALA A 268 4.42 12.04 11.74
C ALA A 268 2.92 11.85 12.02
N PRO A 269 2.54 11.36 13.22
CA PRO A 269 1.14 11.11 13.54
C PRO A 269 0.35 12.41 13.71
N ARG A 270 -0.95 12.36 13.42
CA ARG A 270 -1.86 13.50 13.61
C ARG A 270 -2.36 13.62 15.04
N GLU A 271 -1.99 14.72 15.71
CA GLU A 271 -2.33 14.95 17.11
C GLU A 271 -3.85 14.97 17.36
N ASP A 272 -4.61 15.63 16.49
CA ASP A 272 -6.07 15.74 16.58
C ASP A 272 -6.77 14.37 16.48
N PHE A 273 -6.24 13.47 15.66
CA PHE A 273 -6.73 12.10 15.61
C PHE A 273 -6.43 11.33 16.90
N LEU A 274 -5.20 11.47 17.43
CA LEU A 274 -4.82 10.82 18.69
C LEU A 274 -5.68 11.28 19.87
N GLU A 275 -6.04 12.57 19.91
CA GLU A 275 -7.02 13.10 20.87
C GLU A 275 -8.39 12.44 20.73
N ALA A 276 -8.90 12.38 19.51
CA ALA A 276 -10.23 11.84 19.24
C ALA A 276 -10.37 10.37 19.66
N VAL A 277 -9.30 9.57 19.55
CA VAL A 277 -9.30 8.15 19.95
C VAL A 277 -8.79 7.92 21.38
N GLY A 278 -8.41 8.98 22.11
CA GLY A 278 -7.91 8.87 23.48
C GLY A 278 -6.58 8.12 23.59
N ALA A 279 -5.72 8.19 22.58
CA ALA A 279 -4.41 7.55 22.60
C ALA A 279 -3.39 8.33 23.45
N ASP A 280 -2.40 7.62 23.99
CA ASP A 280 -1.22 8.24 24.61
C ASP A 280 -0.35 8.86 23.51
N LYS A 281 -0.48 10.17 23.34
CA LYS A 281 0.23 10.95 22.31
C LYS A 281 1.74 10.83 22.41
N ALA A 282 2.27 10.90 23.63
CA ALA A 282 3.71 10.85 23.86
C ALA A 282 4.24 9.48 23.43
N LEU A 283 3.54 8.41 23.81
CA LEU A 283 3.93 7.06 23.41
C LEU A 283 3.88 6.87 21.89
N VAL A 284 2.81 7.29 21.20
CA VAL A 284 2.73 7.16 19.73
C VAL A 284 3.84 7.95 19.05
N ARG A 285 4.08 9.19 19.49
CA ARG A 285 5.19 10.03 18.99
C ARG A 285 6.53 9.33 19.16
N ASP A 286 6.80 8.79 20.35
CA ASP A 286 8.09 8.16 20.66
C ASP A 286 8.28 6.85 19.86
N ILE A 287 7.20 6.09 19.60
CA ILE A 287 7.22 4.93 18.71
C ILE A 287 7.58 5.33 17.28
N VAL A 288 6.87 6.31 16.70
CA VAL A 288 7.10 6.75 15.32
C VAL A 288 8.51 7.30 15.14
N ALA A 289 8.99 8.10 16.11
CA ALA A 289 10.35 8.62 16.11
C ALA A 289 11.39 7.49 16.18
N THR A 290 11.20 6.53 17.10
CA THR A 290 12.13 5.39 17.28
C THR A 290 12.22 4.53 16.02
N VAL A 291 11.09 4.26 15.35
CA VAL A 291 11.08 3.48 14.10
C VAL A 291 11.81 4.23 13.00
N ASN A 292 11.49 5.52 12.77
CA ASN A 292 12.16 6.32 11.74
C ASN A 292 13.66 6.47 12.00
N ASP A 293 14.08 6.73 13.23
CA ASP A 293 15.50 6.86 13.58
C ASP A 293 16.26 5.54 13.35
N THR A 294 15.61 4.41 13.62
CA THR A 294 16.21 3.10 13.36
C THR A 294 16.28 2.81 11.86
N LEU A 295 15.21 3.06 11.12
CA LEU A 295 15.19 2.90 9.66
C LEU A 295 16.23 3.79 8.98
N ARG A 296 16.33 5.07 9.38
CA ARG A 296 17.28 6.03 8.83
C ARG A 296 18.72 5.62 9.06
N ARG A 297 19.09 5.28 10.30
CA ARG A 297 20.45 4.82 10.62
C ARG A 297 20.77 3.51 9.90
N GLY A 298 19.83 2.58 9.94
CA GLY A 298 19.96 1.28 9.28
C GLY A 298 20.12 1.39 7.77
N ALA A 299 19.40 2.31 7.13
CA ALA A 299 19.53 2.63 5.71
C ALA A 299 20.92 3.18 5.38
N ALA A 300 21.42 4.15 6.17
CA ALA A 300 22.74 4.73 5.99
C ALA A 300 23.86 3.67 6.10
N THR A 301 23.77 2.78 7.10
CA THR A 301 24.76 1.69 7.28
C THR A 301 24.78 0.70 6.12
N ARG A 302 23.63 0.47 5.48
CA ARG A 302 23.45 -0.52 4.41
C ARG A 302 23.61 0.06 2.99
N GLY A 303 23.77 1.37 2.87
CA GLY A 303 23.80 2.08 1.59
C GLY A 303 22.43 2.07 0.89
N PHE A 304 21.34 2.07 1.67
CA PHE A 304 19.99 2.26 1.13
C PHE A 304 19.65 3.74 1.02
N VAL A 305 18.71 4.07 0.13
CA VAL A 305 18.10 5.39 0.06
C VAL A 305 17.05 5.53 1.16
N PHE A 306 17.01 6.64 1.89
CA PHE A 306 15.97 6.91 2.88
C PHE A 306 15.15 8.14 2.48
N PHE A 307 13.84 7.97 2.33
CA PHE A 307 12.88 9.03 2.08
C PHE A 307 12.33 9.49 3.44
N ASP A 308 12.86 10.60 3.96
CA ASP A 308 12.63 11.06 5.33
C ASP A 308 11.29 11.80 5.49
N LEU A 309 10.20 11.02 5.39
CA LEU A 309 8.84 11.54 5.55
C LEU A 309 8.59 12.13 6.93
N TYR A 310 9.17 11.53 7.96
CA TYR A 310 9.02 12.03 9.31
C TYR A 310 9.57 13.44 9.42
N ALA A 311 10.82 13.68 8.96
CA ALA A 311 11.40 15.02 8.96
C ALA A 311 10.57 16.03 8.14
N LEU A 312 9.98 15.61 7.01
CA LEU A 312 9.13 16.47 6.19
C LEU A 312 7.83 16.86 6.89
N THR A 313 7.22 15.90 7.59
CA THR A 313 5.85 16.03 8.08
C THR A 313 5.77 16.44 9.55
N GLN A 314 6.86 16.36 10.31
CA GLN A 314 6.84 16.62 11.75
C GLN A 314 7.08 18.10 12.11
N ARG A 315 6.34 18.57 13.12
CA ARG A 315 6.73 19.66 14.01
C ARG A 315 6.46 19.19 15.43
N ASP A 316 7.49 19.22 16.28
CA ASP A 316 7.43 18.70 17.65
C ASP A 316 6.95 17.23 17.74
N GLY A 317 7.24 16.45 16.68
CA GLY A 317 6.87 15.05 16.56
C GLY A 317 5.44 14.76 16.09
N PHE A 318 4.66 15.79 15.75
CA PHE A 318 3.31 15.64 15.20
C PHE A 318 3.20 16.19 13.78
N ALA A 319 2.20 15.70 13.04
CA ALA A 319 1.90 16.12 11.69
C ALA A 319 1.73 17.64 11.57
N SER A 320 2.42 18.22 10.60
CA SER A 320 2.33 19.62 10.20
C SER A 320 2.50 19.76 8.69
N GLY A 321 2.34 20.97 8.15
CA GLY A 321 2.69 21.28 6.76
C GLY A 321 1.70 20.82 5.68
N GLY A 322 0.51 20.31 6.05
CA GLY A 322 -0.56 20.00 5.08
C GLY A 322 -0.24 18.85 4.12
N TYR A 323 0.69 17.97 4.49
CA TYR A 323 1.05 16.79 3.69
C TYR A 323 0.10 15.60 3.89
N HIS A 324 -0.65 15.59 4.98
CA HIS A 324 -1.65 14.57 5.28
C HIS A 324 -2.97 14.87 4.57
N ILE A 325 -3.59 13.84 4.00
CA ILE A 325 -4.89 13.92 3.33
C ILE A 325 -6.02 13.28 4.15
N ASP A 326 -5.67 12.46 5.14
CA ASP A 326 -6.56 12.00 6.20
C ASP A 326 -5.78 11.86 7.53
N HIS A 327 -6.16 10.92 8.40
CA HIS A 327 -5.51 10.71 9.69
C HIS A 327 -4.19 9.92 9.61
N ALA A 328 -3.97 9.16 8.54
CA ALA A 328 -2.83 8.25 8.38
C ALA A 328 -2.07 8.49 7.07
N HIS A 329 -2.76 8.81 5.97
CA HIS A 329 -2.18 8.87 4.64
C HIS A 329 -1.66 10.27 4.28
N VAL A 330 -0.61 10.27 3.47
CA VAL A 330 -0.04 11.48 2.85
C VAL A 330 -0.49 11.64 1.40
N GLY A 331 -0.45 12.87 0.90
CA GLY A 331 -0.84 13.21 -0.47
C GLY A 331 0.25 12.95 -1.52
N SER A 332 -0.13 13.02 -2.79
CA SER A 332 0.77 12.86 -3.95
C SER A 332 1.84 13.96 -4.09
N ASN A 333 1.74 15.03 -3.30
CA ASN A 333 2.74 16.09 -3.23
C ASN A 333 4.00 15.71 -2.44
N VAL A 334 3.97 14.67 -1.63
CA VAL A 334 5.08 14.36 -0.71
C VAL A 334 6.36 13.98 -1.43
N LEU A 335 6.31 13.16 -2.49
CA LEU A 335 7.54 12.73 -3.18
C LEU A 335 8.32 13.92 -3.76
N GLY A 336 7.62 14.88 -4.38
CA GLY A 336 8.23 16.12 -4.87
C GLY A 336 8.78 16.97 -3.75
N ALA A 337 8.02 17.15 -2.66
CA ALA A 337 8.45 17.92 -1.50
C ALA A 337 9.69 17.33 -0.82
N LEU A 338 9.82 16.00 -0.74
CA LEU A 338 11.05 15.36 -0.24
C LEU A 338 12.27 15.72 -1.09
N GLY A 339 12.12 15.69 -2.43
CA GLY A 339 13.19 16.07 -3.35
C GLY A 339 13.59 17.54 -3.20
N GLU A 340 12.61 18.45 -3.14
CA GLU A 340 12.82 19.90 -2.98
C GLU A 340 13.49 20.25 -1.65
N ASN A 341 13.13 19.56 -0.57
CA ASN A 341 13.68 19.79 0.77
C ASN A 341 14.96 18.98 1.04
N ARG A 342 15.51 18.26 0.06
CA ARG A 342 16.71 17.42 0.19
C ARG A 342 16.58 16.37 1.30
N LEU A 343 15.38 15.81 1.45
CA LEU A 343 15.02 14.79 2.43
C LEU A 343 15.02 13.38 1.84
N ILE A 344 15.60 13.21 0.66
CA ILE A 344 15.92 11.90 0.09
C ILE A 344 17.42 11.68 0.29
N LEU A 345 17.76 10.83 1.24
CA LEU A 345 19.12 10.62 1.71
C LEU A 345 19.72 9.42 0.97
N GLY A 346 20.92 9.59 0.40
CA GLY A 346 21.63 8.53 -0.33
C GLY A 346 21.18 8.29 -1.77
N LEU A 347 20.36 9.20 -2.34
CA LEU A 347 19.96 9.17 -3.76
C LEU A 347 20.99 9.85 -4.67
#